data_AF-A0A919SXM8-F1
#
_entry.id   AF-A0A919SXM8-F1
#
_cell.length_a   1.000
_cell.length_b   1.000
_cell.length_c   1.000
_cell.angle_alpha   90.00
_cell.angle_beta   90.00
_cell.angle_gamma   90.00
#
_symmetry.space_group_name_H-M   'P 1'
#
loop_
_entity.id
_entity.type
_entity.pdbx_description
1 polymer ?
#
loop_
_entity_poly.entity_id
_entity_poly.type
_entity_poly.pdbx_seq_one_letter_code
_entity_poly.pdbx_strand_id
1 'polypeptide(L)' 'MESYEDKLELVASGRAIAVLPVGDLRSSLRPDLVTVPIEGAPPSRVVVVSRKGDPNPMIRSFRLAAKAVLTAPAA' A
#
# COMPACT_ATOMS: atom_id res chain seq x y z
N MET A 1 0.79 11.55 -17.42
CA MET A 1 0.73 11.17 -15.99
C MET A 1 1.42 9.84 -15.89
N GLU A 2 2.57 9.76 -15.21
CA GLU A 2 3.27 8.49 -15.04
C GLU A 2 2.44 7.53 -14.19
N SER A 3 2.23 6.31 -14.71
CA SER A 3 1.63 5.20 -13.99
C SER A 3 2.60 4.66 -12.93
N TYR A 4 2.07 3.91 -11.96
CA TYR A 4 2.93 3.12 -11.06
C TYR A 4 3.77 2.11 -11.85
N GLU A 5 3.23 1.57 -12.94
CA GLU A 5 3.97 0.68 -13.83
C GLU A 5 5.19 1.38 -14.44
N ASP A 6 5.05 2.62 -14.91
CA ASP A 6 6.16 3.40 -15.47
C ASP A 6 7.29 3.60 -14.45
N LYS A 7 6.93 3.79 -13.17
CA LYS A 7 7.93 3.91 -12.09
C LYS A 7 8.67 2.61 -11.83
N LEU A 8 7.97 1.47 -11.88
CA LEU A 8 8.61 0.16 -11.72
C LEU A 8 9.49 -0.18 -12.92
N GLU A 9 9.15 0.28 -14.14
CA GLU A 9 10.04 0.14 -15.31
C GLU A 9 11.35 0.91 -15.15
N LEU A 10 11.32 2.08 -14.50
CA LEU A 10 12.55 2.81 -14.17
C LEU A 10 13.43 2.04 -13.18
N VAL A 11 12.83 1.32 -12.22
CA VAL A 11 13.58 0.46 -11.29
C VAL A 11 14.16 -0.75 -12.04
N ALA A 12 13.36 -1.42 -12.86
CA ALA A 12 13.78 -2.60 -13.61
C ALA A 12 14.88 -2.30 -14.64
N SER A 13 14.84 -1.11 -15.26
CA SER A 13 15.92 -0.64 -16.14
C SER A 13 17.18 -0.17 -15.39
N GLY A 14 17.24 -0.34 -14.07
CA GLY A 14 18.39 0.03 -13.24
C GLY A 14 18.58 1.54 -13.09
N ARG A 15 17.54 2.34 -13.35
CA ARG A 15 17.60 3.81 -13.34
C ARG A 15 17.05 4.45 -12.08
N ALA A 16 16.43 3.67 -11.20
CA ALA A 16 15.79 4.16 -9.97
C ALA A 16 15.74 3.08 -8.88
N ILE A 17 15.41 3.52 -7.67
CA ILE A 17 14.92 2.68 -6.58
C ILE A 17 13.53 3.15 -6.17
N ALA A 18 12.71 2.25 -5.64
CA ALA A 18 11.39 2.58 -5.10
C ALA A 18 11.28 2.10 -3.65
N VAL A 19 10.71 2.95 -2.79
CA VAL A 19 10.33 2.58 -1.43
C VAL A 19 8.85 2.23 -1.43
N LEU A 20 8.54 1.00 -1.02
CA LEU A 20 7.19 0.46 -1.01
C LEU A 20 6.79 0.04 0.41
N PRO A 21 5.51 0.18 0.80
CA PRO A 21 5.01 -0.43 2.02
C PRO A 21 5.20 -1.95 1.99
N VAL A 22 5.47 -2.56 3.16
CA VAL A 22 5.47 -4.01 3.31
C VAL A 22 4.10 -4.57 2.87
N GLY A 23 4.13 -5.65 2.08
CA GLY A 23 2.93 -6.26 1.51
C GLY A 23 2.43 -5.62 0.21
N ASP A 24 3.13 -4.63 -0.35
CA ASP A 24 2.82 -4.11 -1.68
C ASP A 24 3.14 -5.16 -2.77
N LEU A 25 2.07 -5.78 -3.28
CA LEU A 25 2.16 -6.89 -4.23
C LEU A 25 2.65 -6.48 -5.63
N ARG A 26 2.72 -5.18 -5.96
CA ARG A 26 3.08 -4.75 -7.32
C ARG A 26 4.52 -5.12 -7.66
N SER A 27 5.43 -5.01 -6.70
CA SER A 27 6.82 -5.46 -6.86
C SER A 27 6.91 -6.98 -7.07
N SER A 28 6.03 -7.76 -6.44
CA SER A 28 6.02 -9.23 -6.56
C SER A 28 5.57 -9.74 -7.92
N LEU A 29 4.97 -8.89 -8.75
CA LEU A 29 4.60 -9.22 -10.13
C LEU A 29 5.78 -9.14 -11.11
N ARG A 30 6.94 -8.62 -10.67
CA ARG A 30 8.14 -8.42 -11.47
C ARG A 30 9.28 -9.33 -10.98
N PRO A 31 9.48 -10.51 -11.60
CA PRO A 31 10.49 -11.46 -11.14
C PRO A 31 11.93 -10.97 -11.33
N ASP A 32 12.12 -9.91 -12.11
CA ASP A 32 13.38 -9.19 -12.35
C ASP A 32 13.72 -8.17 -11.25
N LEU A 33 12.82 -7.97 -10.27
CA LEU A 33 13.02 -7.08 -9.14
C LEU A 33 13.14 -7.85 -7.82
N VAL A 34 13.88 -7.28 -6.88
CA VAL A 34 13.98 -7.75 -5.49
C VAL A 34 13.61 -6.63 -4.54
N THR A 35 12.96 -6.97 -3.42
CA THR A 35 12.70 -6.05 -2.33
C THR A 35 13.74 -6.25 -1.23
N VAL A 36 14.29 -5.15 -0.72
CA VAL A 36 15.23 -5.14 0.39
C VAL A 36 14.55 -4.50 1.60
N PRO A 37 14.52 -5.14 2.78
CA PRO A 37 13.94 -4.55 3.98
C PRO A 37 14.64 -3.24 4.36
N ILE A 38 13.84 -2.25 4.77
CA ILE A 38 14.35 -1.00 5.35
C ILE A 38 14.17 -1.09 6.85
N GLU A 39 15.26 -1.37 7.56
CA GLU A 39 15.26 -1.52 9.01
C GLU A 39 15.01 -0.19 9.74
N GLY A 40 14.21 -0.23 10.80
CA GLY A 40 13.92 0.94 11.63
C GLY A 40 12.98 1.99 11.02
N ALA A 41 12.46 1.76 9.81
CA ALA A 41 11.44 2.62 9.22
C ALA A 41 10.11 2.49 9.98
N PRO A 42 9.37 3.59 10.21
CA PRO A 42 8.05 3.50 10.81
C PRO A 42 7.05 2.83 9.85
N PRO A 43 6.03 2.11 10.36
CA PRO A 43 5.01 1.51 9.51
C PRO A 43 4.25 2.54 8.66
N SER A 44 4.05 2.22 7.39
CA SER A 44 3.15 2.96 6.51
C SER A 44 1.69 2.84 7.00
N ARG A 45 1.15 3.93 7.55
CA ARG A 45 -0.19 3.91 8.16
C ARG A 45 -1.30 4.19 7.15
N VAL A 46 -2.09 3.16 6.85
CA VAL A 46 -3.31 3.30 6.04
C VAL A 46 -4.48 3.65 6.95
N VAL A 47 -5.26 4.67 6.57
CA VAL A 47 -6.42 5.13 7.34
C VAL A 47 -7.66 5.29 6.46
N VAL A 48 -8.82 4.99 7.04
CA VAL A 48 -10.12 5.33 6.45
C VAL A 48 -10.60 6.62 7.08
N VAL A 49 -10.85 7.63 6.26
CA VAL A 49 -11.31 8.95 6.71
C VAL A 49 -12.68 9.24 6.10
N SER A 50 -13.59 9.72 6.95
CA SER A 50 -14.90 10.23 6.54
C SER A 50 -15.20 11.52 7.28
N ARG A 51 -16.15 12.32 6.79
CA ARG A 51 -16.68 13.45 7.56
C ARG A 51 -17.24 12.95 8.89
N LYS A 52 -17.11 13.78 9.92
CA LYS A 52 -17.75 13.55 11.22
C LYS A 52 -19.27 13.57 11.02
N GLY A 53 -19.95 12.52 11.48
CA GLY A 53 -21.40 12.40 11.34
C GLY A 53 -21.88 12.18 9.90
N ASP A 54 -21.05 11.63 9.01
CA ASP A 54 -21.47 11.35 7.63
C ASP A 54 -22.71 10.44 7.63
N PRO A 55 -23.84 10.88 7.02
CA PRO A 55 -25.10 10.14 7.06
C PRO A 55 -25.14 8.97 6.08
N ASN A 56 -24.14 8.80 5.20
CA ASN A 56 -24.15 7.76 4.19
C ASN A 56 -24.04 6.36 4.85
N PRO A 57 -25.07 5.49 4.75
CA PRO A 57 -25.05 4.18 5.37
C PRO A 57 -23.94 3.28 4.81
N MET A 58 -23.49 3.49 3.57
CA MET A 58 -22.38 2.74 2.98
C MET A 58 -21.05 2.99 3.71
N ILE A 59 -20.81 4.21 4.18
CA ILE A 59 -19.60 4.52 4.98
C ILE A 59 -19.63 3.75 6.30
N ARG A 60 -20.81 3.65 6.93
CA ARG A 60 -21.00 2.84 8.15
C ARG A 60 -20.73 1.36 7.86
N SER A 61 -21.34 0.81 6.82
CA SER A 61 -21.16 -0.60 6.43
C SER A 61 -19.71 -0.91 6.07
N PHE A 62 -19.06 -0.05 5.29
CA PHE A 62 -17.65 -0.20 4.94
C PHE A 62 -16.76 -0.20 6.19
N ARG A 63 -16.97 0.73 7.13
CA ARG A 63 -16.19 0.77 8.39
C ARG A 63 -16.35 -0.51 9.21
N LEU A 64 -17.54 -1.12 9.21
CA LEU A 64 -17.77 -2.39 9.91
C LEU A 64 -17.04 -3.54 9.21
N ALA A 65 -17.19 -3.65 7.88
CA ALA A 65 -16.52 -4.67 7.08
C ALA A 65 -14.99 -4.55 7.18
N ALA A 66 -14.45 -3.34 7.00
CA ALA A 66 -13.03 -3.07 7.08
C ALA A 66 -12.45 -3.44 8.45
N LYS A 67 -13.16 -3.17 9.55
CA LYS A 67 -12.74 -3.60 10.90
C LYS A 67 -12.75 -5.12 11.07
N ALA A 68 -13.69 -5.82 10.45
CA ALA A 68 -13.82 -7.27 10.57
C ALA A 68 -12.69 -8.02 9.82
N VAL A 69 -12.16 -7.42 8.75
CA VAL A 69 -11.09 -8.03 7.93
C VAL A 69 -9.73 -7.39 8.15
N LEU A 70 -9.62 -6.38 9.02
CA LEU A 70 -8.34 -5.72 9.28
C LEU A 70 -7.39 -6.74 9.92
N THR A 71 -6.34 -7.12 9.20
CA THR A 71 -5.28 -7.95 9.74
C THR A 71 -4.30 -7.10 10.54
N ALA A 72 -3.57 -7.74 11.45
CA ALA A 72 -2.41 -7.11 12.05
C ALA A 72 -1.41 -6.69 10.94
N PRO A 73 -0.61 -5.63 11.15
CA PRO A 73 0.50 -5.33 10.26
C PRO A 73 1.35 -6.58 10.03
N ALA A 74 1.85 -6.76 8.81
CA ALA A 74 2.88 -7.76 8.57
C ALA A 74 4.08 -7.46 9.48
N ALA A 75 4.63 -8.51 10.10
CA ALA A 75 5.77 -8.42 11.00
C ALA A 75 7.05 -8.01 10.26
#